data_AF-A0A971SDR3-F1
#
_entry.id   AF-A0A971SDR3-F1
#
_cell.length_a   1.000
_cell.length_b   1.000
_cell.length_c   1.000
_cell.angle_alpha   90.00
_cell.angle_beta   90.00
_cell.angle_gamma   90.00
#
_symmetry.space_group_name_H-M   'P 1'
#
loop_
_entity.id
_entity.type
_entity.pdbx_description
1 polymer ?
#
loop_
_entity_poly.entity_id
_entity_poly.type
_entity_poly.pdbx_seq_one_letter_code
_entity_poly.pdbx_strand_id
1 'polypeptide(L)'
;MLSQETEYNPLAMCAFALGKNSLTELSFFEQSQRSYGDSHRSDPGFIWYDGIKEAEIRDQQDLNGLPEEITTYRAIYRKHKGINQIIYKATPEILGVSAAGLTLKPLLDDFAQLIGLQVKTVDEHDPELIAGALSKSAAVFIRNGGALCCGRTKEDAVAVGMILQKACKALIGASLFGKVKPINPFESMLMRYVYLKKYSKQAERNVVTVSRR
;
A
#
# COMPACT_ATOMS: atom_id res chain seq x y z
N MET A 1 36.52 -0.85 7.55
CA MET A 1 35.99 -0.20 8.76
C MET A 1 34.55 -0.70 8.91
N LEU A 2 34.33 -1.74 9.72
CA LEU A 2 32.98 -2.09 10.16
C LEU A 2 32.58 -1.02 11.18
N SER A 3 31.47 -0.31 10.96
CA SER A 3 30.98 0.68 11.91
C SER A 3 30.82 0.02 13.28
N GLN A 4 31.16 0.74 14.34
CA GLN A 4 31.04 0.26 15.73
C GLN A 4 29.57 0.15 16.20
N GLU A 5 28.62 -0.01 15.27
CA GLU A 5 27.21 -0.17 15.58
C GLU A 5 26.96 -1.61 16.04
N THR A 6 26.66 -1.75 17.33
CA THR A 6 26.36 -3.02 17.99
C THR A 6 24.91 -3.48 17.80
N GLU A 7 24.06 -2.69 17.15
CA GLU A 7 22.63 -2.97 16.98
C GLU A 7 22.19 -2.78 15.52
N TYR A 8 21.44 -3.76 14.99
CA TYR A 8 20.96 -3.72 13.61
C TYR A 8 19.85 -2.69 13.44
N ASN A 9 20.11 -1.67 12.60
CA ASN A 9 19.10 -0.69 12.20
C ASN A 9 18.50 -1.05 10.82
N PRO A 10 17.24 -1.53 10.75
CA PRO A 10 16.62 -1.94 9.50
C PRO A 10 16.43 -0.79 8.51
N LEU A 11 16.25 0.44 8.99
CA LEU A 11 16.07 1.62 8.14
C LEU A 11 17.40 2.08 7.53
N ALA A 12 18.49 2.05 8.31
CA ALA A 12 19.84 2.28 7.78
C ALA A 12 20.24 1.23 6.74
N MET A 13 19.83 -0.04 6.94
CA MET A 13 20.02 -1.09 5.94
C MET A 13 19.22 -0.80 4.66
N CYS A 14 17.95 -0.40 4.76
CA CYS A 14 17.15 -0.02 3.60
C CYS A 14 17.77 1.15 2.84
N ALA A 15 18.20 2.19 3.57
CA ALA A 15 18.91 3.34 3.04
C ALA A 15 20.17 2.92 2.25
N PHE A 16 21.00 2.06 2.82
CA PHE A 16 22.19 1.54 2.15
C PHE A 16 21.87 0.73 0.90
N ALA A 17 20.91 -0.20 1.01
CA ALA A 17 20.52 -1.09 -0.09
C ALA A 17 19.94 -0.32 -1.27
N LEU A 18 19.14 0.72 -1.00
CA LEU A 18 18.46 1.53 -2.02
C LEU A 18 19.31 2.71 -2.51
N GLY A 19 20.23 3.23 -1.68
CA GLY A 19 21.05 4.42 -1.94
C GLY A 19 22.11 4.27 -3.04
N LYS A 20 22.41 3.04 -3.48
CA LYS A 20 23.31 2.79 -4.63
C LYS A 20 22.77 3.30 -5.98
N ASN A 21 21.53 3.81 -6.05
CA ASN A 21 20.92 4.35 -7.26
C ASN A 21 21.03 5.89 -7.44
N SER A 22 21.82 6.58 -6.60
CA SER A 22 22.07 8.03 -6.67
C SER A 22 20.84 8.90 -6.35
N LEU A 23 21.04 9.91 -5.49
CA LEU A 23 20.07 10.89 -4.99
C LEU A 23 19.13 10.40 -3.88
N THR A 24 19.62 10.31 -2.65
CA THR A 24 18.79 10.73 -1.50
C THR A 24 19.68 11.02 -0.30
N GLU A 25 19.86 12.31 0.02
CA GLU A 25 20.16 12.70 1.40
C GLU A 25 18.91 12.34 2.21
N LEU A 26 18.97 11.19 2.88
CA LEU A 26 17.87 10.66 3.66
C LEU A 26 17.78 11.45 4.97
N SER A 27 17.12 12.60 4.96
CA SER A 27 16.60 13.28 6.15
C SER A 27 15.43 12.47 6.73
N PHE A 28 15.69 11.19 7.03
CA PHE A 28 14.71 10.13 7.24
C PHE A 28 14.06 10.15 8.63
N PHE A 29 14.65 10.87 9.59
CA PHE A 29 14.51 10.51 11.00
C PHE A 29 14.04 11.63 11.94
N GLU A 30 13.76 12.84 11.45
CA GLU A 30 13.23 13.91 12.33
C GLU A 30 11.72 14.10 12.24
N GLN A 31 11.04 13.49 11.25
CA GLN A 31 9.59 13.58 11.14
C GLN A 31 8.93 12.52 12.02
N SER A 32 8.05 12.96 12.93
CA SER A 32 7.20 12.07 13.71
C SER A 32 6.45 11.13 12.76
N GLN A 33 6.66 9.82 12.91
CA GLN A 33 6.02 8.82 12.07
C GLN A 33 4.49 8.92 12.24
N ARG A 34 3.83 9.50 11.23
CA ARG A 34 2.38 9.71 11.24
C ARG A 34 1.68 8.38 10.96
N SER A 35 0.83 7.95 11.89
CA SER A 35 -0.08 6.83 11.65
C SER A 35 -1.26 7.30 10.82
N TYR A 36 -1.64 6.55 9.79
CA TYR A 36 -2.80 6.86 8.96
C TYR A 36 -4.06 6.11 9.41
N GLY A 37 -3.94 5.13 10.32
CA GLY A 37 -5.05 4.30 10.77
C GLY A 37 -5.65 3.39 9.68
N ASP A 38 -6.59 2.55 10.08
CA ASP A 38 -7.38 1.71 9.18
C ASP A 38 -8.73 2.36 8.89
N SER A 39 -9.38 1.94 7.81
CA SER A 39 -10.73 2.40 7.49
C SER A 39 -11.55 1.32 6.79
N HIS A 40 -12.85 1.35 7.02
CA HIS A 40 -13.81 0.58 6.23
C HIS A 40 -15.02 1.42 5.81
N ARG A 41 -15.57 1.12 4.64
CA ARG A 41 -16.76 1.77 4.09
C ARG A 41 -17.99 1.45 4.96
N SER A 42 -18.80 2.48 5.22
CA SER A 42 -20.06 2.40 5.94
C SER A 42 -21.03 3.40 5.32
N ASP A 43 -21.91 2.92 4.42
CA ASP A 43 -22.74 3.83 3.60
C ASP A 43 -23.73 4.63 4.46
N PRO A 44 -23.89 5.96 4.23
CA PRO A 44 -23.27 6.80 3.20
C PRO A 44 -21.97 7.51 3.69
N GLY A 45 -20.87 6.77 3.81
CA GLY A 45 -19.59 7.25 4.34
C GLY A 45 -18.60 6.14 4.63
N PHE A 46 -17.81 6.31 5.69
CA PHE A 46 -16.84 5.33 6.15
C PHE A 46 -16.53 5.51 7.64
N ILE A 47 -15.98 4.47 8.24
CA ILE A 47 -15.44 4.48 9.58
C ILE A 47 -13.92 4.50 9.47
N TRP A 48 -13.26 5.32 10.29
CA TRP A 48 -11.81 5.42 10.42
C TRP A 48 -11.39 5.10 11.85
N TYR A 49 -10.25 4.43 12.01
CA TYR A 49 -9.73 4.00 13.29
C TYR A 49 -8.20 4.06 13.34
N ASP A 50 -7.63 4.79 14.30
CA ASP A 50 -6.17 4.97 14.43
C ASP A 50 -5.47 3.98 15.38
N GLY A 51 -6.22 3.05 15.98
CA GLY A 51 -5.72 2.17 17.05
C GLY A 51 -6.20 2.57 18.45
N ILE A 52 -6.72 3.79 18.62
CA ILE A 52 -7.19 4.33 19.90
C ILE A 52 -8.63 4.83 19.77
N LYS A 53 -8.90 5.59 18.71
CA LYS A 53 -10.15 6.28 18.45
C LYS A 53 -10.77 5.80 17.16
N GLU A 54 -12.07 5.57 17.20
CA GLU A 54 -12.91 5.34 16.02
C GLU A 54 -13.74 6.59 15.72
N ALA A 55 -13.88 6.92 14.43
CA ALA A 55 -14.71 8.01 13.95
C ALA A 55 -15.53 7.57 12.73
N GLU A 56 -16.85 7.72 12.81
CA GLU A 56 -17.75 7.58 11.66
C GLU A 56 -17.80 8.91 10.89
N ILE A 57 -17.49 8.85 9.60
CA ILE A 57 -17.40 10.01 8.72
C ILE A 57 -18.46 9.88 7.63
N ARG A 58 -19.42 10.81 7.60
CA ARG A 58 -20.42 10.86 6.53
C ARG A 58 -19.85 11.52 5.27
N ASP A 59 -20.34 11.14 4.10
CA ASP A 59 -19.83 11.62 2.81
C ASP A 59 -19.89 13.14 2.64
N GLN A 60 -20.89 13.79 3.21
CA GLN A 60 -21.12 15.25 3.12
C GLN A 60 -20.70 16.02 4.38
N GLN A 61 -20.10 15.35 5.37
CA GLN A 61 -19.67 15.99 6.61
C GLN A 61 -18.51 16.96 6.36
N ASP A 62 -18.49 18.09 7.09
CA ASP A 62 -17.31 18.94 7.16
C ASP A 62 -16.14 18.20 7.83
N LEU A 63 -14.94 18.34 7.29
CA LEU A 63 -13.72 17.67 7.77
C LEU A 63 -12.85 18.56 8.66
N ASN A 64 -13.26 19.81 8.90
CA ASN A 64 -12.50 20.73 9.76
C ASN A 64 -12.27 20.15 11.16
N GLY A 65 -11.01 20.17 11.61
CA GLY A 65 -10.60 19.64 12.91
C GLY A 65 -10.48 18.12 12.99
N LEU A 66 -10.68 17.40 11.88
CA LEU A 66 -10.38 15.98 11.77
C LEU A 66 -8.96 15.74 11.23
N PRO A 67 -8.35 14.58 11.54
CA PRO A 67 -7.07 14.18 10.95
C PRO A 67 -7.07 14.27 9.41
N GLU A 68 -6.02 14.85 8.82
CA GLU A 68 -6.00 15.14 7.37
C GLU A 68 -6.11 13.90 6.49
N GLU A 69 -5.66 12.73 6.98
CA GLU A 69 -5.78 11.43 6.30
C GLU A 69 -7.23 11.04 5.99
N ILE A 70 -8.21 11.57 6.73
CA ILE A 70 -9.63 11.36 6.46
C ILE A 70 -10.04 11.96 5.11
N THR A 71 -9.41 13.07 4.71
CA THR A 71 -9.62 13.64 3.36
C THR A 71 -9.13 12.67 2.28
N THR A 72 -7.99 12.02 2.51
CA THR A 72 -7.44 10.97 1.64
C THR A 72 -8.38 9.78 1.54
N TYR A 73 -8.90 9.26 2.65
CA TYR A 73 -9.85 8.14 2.62
C TYR A 73 -11.16 8.48 1.91
N ARG A 74 -11.69 9.69 2.14
CA ARG A 74 -12.86 10.17 1.41
C ARG A 74 -12.63 10.20 -0.10
N ALA A 75 -11.49 10.71 -0.56
CA ALA A 75 -11.14 10.75 -1.98
C ALA A 75 -11.05 9.33 -2.57
N ILE A 76 -10.39 8.40 -1.87
CA ILE A 76 -10.28 7.00 -2.27
C ILE A 76 -11.67 6.36 -2.42
N TYR A 77 -12.53 6.46 -1.40
CA TYR A 77 -13.85 5.84 -1.42
C TYR A 77 -14.81 6.45 -2.43
N ARG A 78 -14.70 7.76 -2.70
CA ARG A 78 -15.50 8.42 -3.75
C ARG A 78 -15.12 7.92 -5.14
N LYS A 79 -13.81 7.83 -5.41
CA LYS A 79 -13.25 7.43 -6.71
C LYS A 79 -13.40 5.94 -6.98
N HIS A 80 -13.26 5.10 -5.96
CA HIS A 80 -13.22 3.64 -6.09
C HIS A 80 -14.36 2.96 -5.33
N LYS A 81 -15.47 2.74 -6.02
CA LYS A 81 -16.64 2.05 -5.45
C LYS A 81 -16.39 0.58 -5.09
N GLY A 82 -15.36 -0.03 -5.66
CA GLY A 82 -14.95 -1.41 -5.34
C GLY A 82 -14.06 -1.53 -4.09
N ILE A 83 -13.55 -0.43 -3.55
CA ILE A 83 -12.75 -0.45 -2.31
C ILE A 83 -13.70 -0.24 -1.13
N ASN A 84 -13.65 -1.18 -0.18
CA ASN A 84 -14.45 -1.16 1.05
C ASN A 84 -13.59 -1.20 2.31
N GLN A 85 -12.31 -1.53 2.17
CA GLN A 85 -11.37 -1.72 3.28
C GLN A 85 -10.04 -1.09 2.87
N ILE A 86 -9.46 -0.31 3.78
CA ILE A 86 -8.15 0.30 3.64
C ILE A 86 -7.39 0.03 4.93
N ILE A 87 -6.22 -0.59 4.81
CA ILE A 87 -5.35 -0.93 5.93
C ILE A 87 -4.04 -0.18 5.78
N TYR A 88 -3.63 0.48 6.85
CA TYR A 88 -2.35 1.17 6.92
C TYR A 88 -1.22 0.21 7.30
N LYS A 89 -0.08 0.32 6.61
CA LYS A 89 1.11 -0.47 6.87
C LYS A 89 2.36 0.40 6.85
N ALA A 90 3.14 0.34 7.92
CA ALA A 90 4.42 1.04 8.05
C ALA A 90 5.49 0.16 8.69
N THR A 91 5.74 -1.00 8.09
CA THR A 91 6.89 -1.83 8.48
C THR A 91 8.18 -1.22 7.94
N PRO A 92 9.36 -1.54 8.51
CA PRO A 92 10.63 -0.90 8.14
C PRO A 92 10.93 -0.93 6.64
N GLU A 93 10.71 -2.05 5.97
CA GLU A 93 10.86 -2.19 4.52
C GLU A 93 9.87 -1.34 3.70
N ILE A 94 8.65 -1.16 4.17
CA ILE A 94 7.63 -0.32 3.50
C ILE A 94 8.00 1.15 3.67
N LEU A 95 8.39 1.55 4.88
CA LEU A 95 8.91 2.88 5.17
C LEU A 95 10.14 3.17 4.30
N GLY A 96 11.11 2.24 4.27
CA GLY A 96 12.29 2.24 3.41
C GLY A 96 11.99 2.60 1.96
N VAL A 97 11.09 1.84 1.33
CA VAL A 97 10.72 2.03 -0.08
C VAL A 97 9.91 3.32 -0.30
N SER A 98 8.97 3.63 0.61
CA SER A 98 8.14 4.83 0.51
C SER A 98 8.95 6.12 0.61
N ALA A 99 9.93 6.17 1.51
CA ALA A 99 10.79 7.33 1.71
C ALA A 99 11.83 7.48 0.59
N ALA A 100 12.31 6.37 0.03
CA ALA A 100 13.14 6.40 -1.18
C ALA A 100 12.39 6.94 -2.43
N GLY A 101 11.07 7.18 -2.34
CA GLY A 101 10.30 7.75 -3.44
C GLY A 101 10.12 6.81 -4.64
N LEU A 102 10.38 5.52 -4.46
CA LEU A 102 10.43 4.56 -5.57
C LEU A 102 9.03 4.07 -5.96
N THR A 103 8.81 3.91 -7.26
CA THR A 103 7.66 3.11 -7.75
C THR A 103 8.05 1.63 -7.76
N LEU A 104 7.40 0.84 -6.93
CA LEU A 104 7.63 -0.61 -6.87
C LEU A 104 6.89 -1.31 -8.01
N LYS A 105 7.62 -2.08 -8.81
CA LYS A 105 7.09 -2.93 -9.89
C LYS A 105 7.11 -4.40 -9.47
N PRO A 106 6.31 -5.27 -10.11
CA PRO A 106 6.26 -6.68 -9.77
C PRO A 106 7.62 -7.36 -9.87
N LEU A 107 8.13 -7.85 -8.75
CA LEU A 107 9.29 -8.76 -8.69
C LEU A 107 8.85 -10.21 -8.47
N LEU A 108 7.59 -10.40 -8.08
CA LEU A 108 6.99 -11.64 -7.66
C LEU A 108 5.62 -11.79 -8.34
N ASP A 109 5.23 -13.01 -8.69
CA ASP A 109 3.95 -13.29 -9.36
C ASP A 109 2.75 -12.91 -8.49
N ASP A 110 2.82 -13.14 -7.19
CA ASP A 110 1.77 -12.79 -6.23
C ASP A 110 1.51 -11.27 -6.18
N PHE A 111 2.55 -10.45 -6.30
CA PHE A 111 2.42 -9.01 -6.47
C PHE A 111 1.63 -8.66 -7.74
N ALA A 112 2.00 -9.25 -8.88
CA ALA A 112 1.31 -8.97 -10.16
C ALA A 112 -0.17 -9.39 -10.10
N GLN A 113 -0.44 -10.56 -9.51
CA GLN A 113 -1.77 -11.14 -9.39
C GLN A 113 -2.67 -10.33 -8.45
N LEU A 114 -2.21 -10.05 -7.21
CA LEU A 114 -3.03 -9.44 -6.16
C LEU A 114 -2.95 -7.91 -6.17
N ILE A 115 -1.75 -7.34 -6.24
CA ILE A 115 -1.57 -5.88 -6.09
C ILE A 115 -1.80 -5.17 -7.42
N GLY A 116 -1.04 -5.51 -8.45
CA GLY A 116 -1.21 -4.94 -9.78
C GLY A 116 0.11 -4.73 -10.50
N LEU A 117 0.11 -3.75 -11.43
CA LEU A 117 1.26 -3.52 -12.31
C LEU A 117 2.36 -2.69 -11.68
N GLN A 118 2.05 -1.96 -10.61
CA GLN A 118 2.99 -1.14 -9.84
C GLN A 118 2.31 -0.58 -8.60
N VAL A 119 3.10 -0.18 -7.61
CA VAL A 119 2.69 0.66 -6.48
C VAL A 119 3.50 1.95 -6.55
N LYS A 120 2.80 3.07 -6.71
CA LYS A 120 3.42 4.41 -6.81
C LYS A 120 3.64 4.98 -5.41
N THR A 121 4.66 5.82 -5.28
CA THR A 121 4.80 6.74 -4.15
C THR A 121 4.21 8.09 -4.53
N VAL A 122 3.37 8.62 -3.64
CA VAL A 122 2.69 9.90 -3.78
C VAL A 122 2.92 10.71 -2.50
N ASP A 123 3.05 12.02 -2.64
CA ASP A 123 3.13 12.93 -1.49
C ASP A 123 1.79 12.98 -0.75
N GLU A 124 1.84 13.09 0.58
CA GLU A 124 0.65 13.01 1.45
C GLU A 124 -0.38 14.13 1.24
N HIS A 125 0.06 15.25 0.66
CA HIS A 125 -0.72 16.48 0.52
C HIS A 125 -1.67 16.47 -0.70
N ASP A 126 -1.71 15.39 -1.49
CA ASP A 126 -2.61 15.29 -2.66
C ASP A 126 -3.51 14.04 -2.60
N PRO A 127 -4.65 14.13 -1.90
CA PRO A 127 -5.67 13.08 -1.81
C PRO A 127 -6.13 12.51 -3.16
N GLU A 128 -6.23 13.35 -4.19
CA GLU A 128 -6.76 12.96 -5.50
C GLU A 128 -5.73 12.19 -6.33
N LEU A 129 -4.45 12.53 -6.21
CA LEU A 129 -3.34 11.74 -6.76
C LEU A 129 -3.18 10.42 -6.03
N ILE A 130 -3.31 10.39 -4.70
CA ILE A 130 -3.29 9.14 -3.91
C ILE A 130 -4.42 8.23 -4.38
N ALA A 131 -5.65 8.75 -4.45
CA ALA A 131 -6.78 8.00 -4.99
C ALA A 131 -6.53 7.60 -6.45
N GLY A 132 -5.95 8.47 -7.28
CA GLY A 132 -5.60 8.15 -8.67
C GLY A 132 -4.65 6.97 -8.82
N ALA A 133 -3.65 6.87 -7.94
CA ALA A 133 -2.65 5.79 -7.96
C ALA A 133 -3.27 4.39 -7.77
N LEU A 134 -4.40 4.30 -7.10
CA LEU A 134 -5.14 3.05 -6.84
C LEU A 134 -5.97 2.56 -8.05
N SER A 135 -6.03 3.31 -9.15
CA SER A 135 -6.82 2.89 -10.33
C SER A 135 -6.32 1.61 -11.01
N LYS A 136 -5.03 1.28 -10.83
CA LYS A 136 -4.37 0.10 -11.42
C LYS A 136 -3.60 -0.73 -10.39
N SER A 137 -3.81 -0.44 -9.10
CA SER A 137 -3.08 -1.02 -7.98
C SER A 137 -4.00 -1.16 -6.78
N ALA A 138 -3.85 -2.23 -6.02
CA ALA A 138 -4.51 -2.38 -4.73
C ALA A 138 -3.78 -1.65 -3.59
N ALA A 139 -2.63 -1.02 -3.84
CA ALA A 139 -1.89 -0.28 -2.84
C ALA A 139 -1.22 0.98 -3.40
N VAL A 140 -0.92 1.92 -2.51
CA VAL A 140 -0.18 3.16 -2.78
C VAL A 140 0.78 3.43 -1.62
N PHE A 141 2.01 3.86 -1.93
CA PHE A 141 2.92 4.38 -0.91
C PHE A 141 2.65 5.86 -0.68
N ILE A 142 2.67 6.26 0.58
CA ILE A 142 2.68 7.65 0.99
C ILE A 142 4.13 8.01 1.31
N ARG A 143 4.68 9.04 0.66
CA ARG A 143 6.08 9.44 0.87
C ARG A 143 6.34 9.64 2.36
N ASN A 144 7.38 8.96 2.88
CA ASN A 144 7.76 8.94 4.30
C ASN A 144 6.70 8.42 5.29
N GLY A 145 5.49 8.07 4.83
CA GLY A 145 4.36 7.68 5.69
C GLY A 145 4.11 6.18 5.72
N GLY A 146 4.57 5.42 4.72
CA GLY A 146 4.32 3.98 4.58
C GLY A 146 3.40 3.66 3.41
N ALA A 147 2.40 2.80 3.61
CA ALA A 147 1.49 2.37 2.54
C ALA A 147 0.02 2.27 2.99
N LEU A 148 -0.88 2.57 2.05
CA LEU A 148 -2.31 2.26 2.15
C LEU A 148 -2.62 1.05 1.27
N CYS A 149 -3.15 -0.01 1.89
CA CYS A 149 -3.47 -1.29 1.24
C CYS A 149 -4.98 -1.48 1.18
N CYS A 150 -5.54 -1.64 -0.02
CA CYS A 150 -6.97 -1.61 -0.28
C CYS A 150 -7.52 -2.99 -0.65
N GLY A 151 -8.77 -3.25 -0.25
CA GLY A 151 -9.47 -4.50 -0.54
C GLY A 151 -10.99 -4.34 -0.60
N ARG A 152 -11.66 -5.38 -1.13
CA ARG A 152 -13.13 -5.50 -1.08
C ARG A 152 -13.59 -6.02 0.27
N THR A 153 -12.79 -6.87 0.90
CA THR A 153 -12.94 -7.35 2.26
C THR A 153 -11.69 -7.06 3.08
N LYS A 154 -11.77 -7.26 4.40
CA LYS A 154 -10.65 -7.00 5.31
C LYS A 154 -9.51 -7.96 4.99
N GLU A 155 -9.85 -9.21 4.69
CA GLU A 155 -8.91 -10.28 4.33
C GLU A 155 -8.16 -9.93 3.04
N ASP A 156 -8.84 -9.40 2.03
CA ASP A 156 -8.21 -8.94 0.79
C ASP A 156 -7.17 -7.83 1.08
N ALA A 157 -7.55 -6.82 1.88
CA ALA A 157 -6.65 -5.71 2.22
C ALA A 157 -5.44 -6.17 3.05
N VAL A 158 -5.64 -7.11 3.98
CA VAL A 158 -4.55 -7.73 4.76
C VAL A 158 -3.60 -8.49 3.84
N ALA A 159 -4.14 -9.29 2.91
CA ALA A 159 -3.34 -10.05 1.95
C ALA A 159 -2.49 -9.13 1.05
N VAL A 160 -3.07 -8.03 0.57
CA VAL A 160 -2.35 -6.99 -0.17
C VAL A 160 -1.20 -6.43 0.66
N GLY A 161 -1.42 -6.09 1.93
CA GLY A 161 -0.38 -5.59 2.82
C GLY A 161 0.76 -6.59 3.07
N MET A 162 0.44 -7.88 3.23
CA MET A 162 1.44 -8.93 3.40
C MET A 162 2.31 -9.11 2.15
N ILE A 163 1.71 -9.12 0.96
CA ILE A 163 2.44 -9.25 -0.31
C ILE A 163 3.26 -8.01 -0.59
N LEU A 164 2.74 -6.82 -0.28
CA LEU A 164 3.47 -5.57 -0.43
C LEU A 164 4.73 -5.59 0.43
N GLN A 165 4.59 -6.00 1.70
CA GLN A 165 5.70 -6.16 2.63
C GLN A 165 6.77 -7.12 2.08
N LYS A 166 6.34 -8.29 1.58
CA LYS A 166 7.22 -9.29 0.95
C LYS A 166 7.94 -8.71 -0.28
N ALA A 167 7.23 -7.98 -1.13
CA ALA A 167 7.80 -7.37 -2.33
C ALA A 167 8.82 -6.26 -2.00
N CYS A 168 8.58 -5.46 -0.96
CA CYS A 168 9.58 -4.50 -0.46
C CYS A 168 10.85 -5.22 0.01
N LYS A 169 10.72 -6.30 0.80
CA LYS A 169 11.88 -7.12 1.21
C LYS A 169 12.62 -7.69 0.01
N ALA A 170 11.91 -8.17 -1.00
CA ALA A 170 12.51 -8.68 -2.23
C ALA A 170 13.27 -7.60 -2.99
N LEU A 171 12.71 -6.39 -3.11
CA LEU A 171 13.38 -5.25 -3.75
C LEU A 171 14.66 -4.88 -3.00
N ILE A 172 14.58 -4.69 -1.68
CA ILE A 172 15.71 -4.30 -0.84
C ILE A 172 16.81 -5.37 -0.91
N GLY A 173 16.45 -6.64 -0.72
CA GLY A 173 17.38 -7.76 -0.78
C GLY A 173 18.04 -7.89 -2.16
N ALA A 174 17.28 -7.80 -3.24
CA ALA A 174 17.82 -7.87 -4.60
C ALA A 174 18.74 -6.67 -4.92
N SER A 175 18.43 -5.49 -4.39
CA SER A 175 19.23 -4.27 -4.61
C SER A 175 20.65 -4.36 -4.03
N LEU A 176 20.86 -5.18 -2.99
CA LEU A 176 22.19 -5.46 -2.44
C LEU A 176 23.12 -6.16 -3.45
N PHE A 177 22.55 -6.92 -4.39
CA PHE A 177 23.30 -7.72 -5.37
C PHE A 177 23.34 -7.06 -6.76
N GLY A 178 22.78 -5.86 -6.93
CA GLY A 178 22.87 -5.07 -8.16
C GLY A 178 21.52 -4.64 -8.72
N LYS A 179 21.46 -4.45 -10.05
CA LYS A 179 20.27 -3.91 -10.72
C LYS A 179 19.11 -4.89 -10.68
N VAL A 180 18.03 -4.51 -10.02
CA VAL A 180 16.80 -5.28 -9.94
C VAL A 180 16.02 -5.18 -11.27
N LYS A 181 15.59 -6.33 -11.81
CA LYS A 181 14.77 -6.42 -13.02
C LYS A 181 13.36 -6.91 -12.66
N PRO A 182 12.31 -6.09 -12.88
CA PRO A 182 10.94 -6.52 -12.64
C PRO A 182 10.42 -7.46 -13.74
N ILE A 183 9.35 -8.18 -13.42
CA ILE A 183 8.55 -8.96 -14.36
C ILE A 183 8.05 -8.03 -15.47
N ASN A 184 7.96 -8.56 -16.69
CA ASN A 184 7.50 -7.79 -17.84
C ASN A 184 6.08 -7.24 -17.59
N PRO A 185 5.78 -5.97 -17.94
CA PRO A 185 4.44 -5.40 -17.76
C PRO A 185 3.30 -6.19 -18.44
N PHE A 186 3.56 -6.78 -19.62
CA PHE A 186 2.56 -7.58 -20.34
C PHE A 186 2.27 -8.90 -19.63
N GLU A 187 3.31 -9.58 -19.14
CA GLU A 187 3.16 -10.79 -18.33
C GLU A 187 2.41 -10.49 -17.02
N SER A 188 2.78 -9.39 -16.36
CA SER A 188 2.11 -8.94 -15.13
C SER A 188 0.63 -8.64 -15.36
N MET A 189 0.29 -8.03 -16.50
CA MET A 189 -1.10 -7.77 -16.90
C MET A 189 -1.87 -9.07 -17.15
N LEU A 190 -1.25 -10.04 -17.83
CA LEU A 190 -1.86 -11.34 -18.07
C LEU A 190 -2.10 -12.11 -16.77
N MET A 191 -1.10 -12.14 -15.87
CA MET A 191 -1.21 -12.75 -14.54
C MET A 191 -2.37 -12.14 -13.74
N ARG A 192 -2.46 -10.81 -13.70
CA ARG A 192 -3.56 -10.09 -13.03
C ARG A 192 -4.91 -10.46 -13.63
N TYR A 193 -5.02 -10.47 -14.96
CA TYR A 193 -6.27 -10.80 -15.64
C TYR A 193 -6.73 -12.23 -15.32
N VAL A 194 -5.83 -13.21 -15.40
CA VAL A 194 -6.14 -14.60 -15.07
C VAL A 194 -6.56 -14.74 -13.61
N TYR A 195 -5.88 -14.05 -12.69
CA TYR A 195 -6.22 -14.05 -11.28
C TYR A 195 -7.64 -13.49 -11.03
N LEU A 196 -7.94 -12.29 -11.52
CA LEU A 196 -9.24 -11.65 -11.34
C LEU A 196 -10.38 -12.49 -11.92
N LYS A 197 -10.16 -13.13 -13.08
CA LYS A 197 -11.14 -14.02 -13.72
C LYS A 197 -11.38 -15.31 -12.94
N LYS A 198 -10.36 -15.85 -12.25
CA LYS A 198 -10.53 -17.00 -11.36
C LYS A 198 -11.28 -16.60 -10.09
N TYR A 199 -10.92 -15.46 -9.51
CA TYR A 199 -11.54 -14.95 -8.29
C TYR A 199 -13.03 -14.61 -8.50
N SER A 200 -13.40 -13.99 -9.62
CA SER A 200 -14.81 -13.69 -9.94
C SER A 200 -15.66 -14.95 -10.00
N LYS A 201 -15.15 -16.02 -10.64
CA LYS A 201 -15.83 -17.32 -10.71
C LYS A 201 -15.97 -18.01 -9.35
N GLN A 202 -14.99 -17.83 -8.47
CA GLN A 202 -15.06 -18.36 -7.10
C GLN A 202 -16.06 -17.59 -6.25
N ALA A 203 -16.10 -16.26 -6.37
CA ALA A 203 -17.09 -15.42 -5.70
C ALA A 203 -18.52 -15.80 -6.13
N GLU A 204 -18.78 -15.93 -7.44
CA GLU A 204 -20.08 -16.38 -7.97
C GLU A 204 -20.49 -17.76 -7.43
N ARG A 205 -19.56 -18.73 -7.42
CA ARG A 205 -19.82 -20.07 -6.87
C ARG A 205 -20.13 -20.06 -5.38
N ASN A 206 -19.46 -19.21 -4.60
CA ASN A 206 -19.69 -19.09 -3.17
C ASN A 206 -21.07 -18.46 -2.88
N VAL A 207 -21.50 -17.45 -3.66
CA VAL A 207 -22.86 -16.88 -3.53
C VAL A 207 -23.94 -17.92 -3.85
N VAL A 208 -23.76 -18.71 -4.92
CA VAL A 208 -24.72 -19.78 -5.29
C VAL A 208 -24.78 -20.89 -4.24
N THR A 209 -23.68 -21.17 -3.54
CA THR A 209 -23.63 -22.20 -2.49
C THR A 209 -24.27 -21.72 -1.19
N VAL A 210 -24.15 -20.44 -0.84
CA VAL A 210 -24.80 -19.84 0.34
C VAL A 210 -26.31 -19.64 0.10
N SER A 211 -26.74 -19.31 -1.12
CA SER A 211 -28.17 -19.17 -1.47
C SER A 211 -28.95 -20.50 -1.56
N ARG A 212 -28.26 -21.65 -1.47
CA ARG A 212 -28.86 -23.00 -1.52
C ARG A 212 -28.85 -23.72 -0.16
N ARG A 213 -28.53 -23.01 0.91
CA ARG A 213 -28.67 -23.43 2.30
C ARG A 213 -29.69 -22.54 2.99
#